data_AF-A0A371S192-F1
#
_entry.id   AF-A0A371S192-F1
#
_cell.length_a   1.000
_cell.length_b   1.000
_cell.length_c   1.000
_cell.angle_alpha   90.00
_cell.angle_beta   90.00
_cell.angle_gamma   90.00
#
_symmetry.space_group_name_H-M   'P 1'
#
loop_
_entity.id
_entity.type
_entity.pdbx_description
1 polymer ?
#
loop_
_entity_poly.entity_id
_entity_poly.type
_entity_poly.pdbx_seq_one_letter_code
_entity_poly.pdbx_strand_id
1 'polypeptide(L)'
;MKITDKIYGEFIIESVLEELINSTVVQRLKYIHQGGASYLVNKKWNVTRYEHSIGVMLLIRKLGGSVEEQIAGLLHDVSHTSFSHVVDLVFKNNNEDYHEKIYNEMIIESEIPHILAKYDYHYDELLSNMSQWKLLEQPAPELCADRIDYTLRDMYEYGHISLRNAHNFLDHLIVVDGQIYLDNINEAEWFVDTYYKGLVTG
;
A
#
# COMPACT_ATOMS: atom_id res chain seq x y z
N MET A 1 -11.64 12.78 -8.44
CA MET A 1 -12.27 11.52 -8.94
C MET A 1 -13.08 10.82 -7.85
N LYS A 2 -14.10 10.04 -8.22
CA LYS A 2 -14.80 9.11 -7.32
C LYS A 2 -14.19 7.70 -7.45
N ILE A 3 -13.77 7.09 -6.34
CA ILE A 3 -13.23 5.73 -6.28
C ILE A 3 -14.15 4.85 -5.42
N THR A 4 -14.31 3.60 -5.83
CA THR A 4 -15.01 2.56 -5.08
C THR A 4 -14.08 1.37 -4.90
N ASP A 5 -13.84 0.97 -3.66
CA ASP A 5 -13.12 -0.24 -3.27
C ASP A 5 -14.05 -1.15 -2.46
N LYS A 6 -13.90 -2.46 -2.65
CA LYS A 6 -14.78 -3.47 -2.03
C LYS A 6 -14.64 -3.57 -0.50
N ILE A 7 -13.50 -3.18 0.06
CA ILE A 7 -13.16 -3.27 1.49
C ILE A 7 -13.35 -1.93 2.18
N TYR A 8 -12.95 -0.83 1.55
CA TYR A 8 -13.01 0.50 2.19
C TYR A 8 -14.24 1.31 1.82
N GLY A 9 -14.96 0.92 0.76
CA GLY A 9 -16.13 1.63 0.29
C GLY A 9 -15.78 2.74 -0.70
N GLU A 10 -16.46 3.87 -0.58
CA GLU A 10 -16.50 4.89 -1.62
C GLU A 10 -15.95 6.23 -1.14
N PHE A 11 -15.06 6.83 -1.92
CA PHE A 11 -14.40 8.09 -1.58
C PHE A 11 -14.32 9.04 -2.78
N ILE A 12 -14.35 10.34 -2.48
CA ILE A 12 -13.95 11.39 -3.41
C ILE A 12 -12.51 11.79 -3.05
N ILE A 13 -11.62 11.74 -4.03
CA ILE A 13 -10.20 12.04 -3.88
C ILE A 13 -9.79 13.33 -4.61
N GLU A 14 -8.70 13.92 -4.14
CA GLU A 14 -8.06 15.12 -4.64
C GLU A 14 -7.50 14.91 -6.06
N SER A 15 -7.37 16.00 -6.81
CA SER A 15 -6.90 15.97 -8.21
C SER A 15 -5.48 15.43 -8.36
N VAL A 16 -4.59 15.68 -7.38
CA VAL A 16 -3.24 15.13 -7.36
C VAL A 16 -3.26 13.60 -7.33
N LEU A 17 -4.08 13.01 -6.46
CA LEU A 17 -4.24 11.56 -6.36
C LEU A 17 -4.88 10.99 -7.63
N GLU A 18 -5.84 11.69 -8.23
CA GLU A 18 -6.44 11.27 -9.49
C GLU A 18 -5.42 11.22 -10.64
N GLU A 19 -4.58 12.24 -10.77
CA GLU A 19 -3.56 12.29 -11.80
C GLU A 19 -2.46 11.24 -11.57
N LEU A 20 -2.02 11.06 -10.31
CA LEU A 20 -1.08 10.00 -9.93
C LEU A 20 -1.65 8.61 -10.21
N ILE A 21 -2.93 8.35 -9.90
CA ILE A 21 -3.56 7.06 -10.19
C ILE A 21 -3.56 6.77 -11.68
N ASN A 22 -3.81 7.78 -12.51
CA ASN A 22 -3.82 7.63 -13.97
C ASN A 22 -2.42 7.64 -14.61
N SER A 23 -1.36 7.88 -13.83
CA SER A 23 0.02 7.81 -14.31
C SER A 23 0.38 6.41 -14.81
N THR A 24 1.28 6.33 -15.80
CA THR A 24 1.79 5.08 -16.34
C THR A 24 2.44 4.19 -15.28
N VAL A 25 3.14 4.78 -14.32
CA VAL A 25 3.83 4.05 -13.25
C VAL A 25 2.85 3.38 -12.27
N VAL A 26 1.75 4.04 -11.89
CA VAL A 26 0.73 3.43 -11.04
C VAL A 26 -0.13 2.45 -11.86
N GLN A 27 -0.50 2.81 -13.09
CA GLN A 27 -1.26 1.91 -13.97
C GLN A 27 -0.52 0.60 -14.29
N ARG A 28 0.82 0.61 -14.31
CA ARG A 28 1.64 -0.61 -14.47
C ARG A 28 1.38 -1.64 -13.36
N LEU A 29 1.05 -1.21 -12.14
CA LEU A 29 0.82 -2.11 -11.00
C LEU A 29 -0.34 -3.08 -11.23
N LYS A 30 -1.25 -2.79 -12.17
CA LYS A 30 -2.34 -3.70 -12.58
C LYS A 30 -1.85 -5.02 -13.19
N TYR A 31 -0.58 -5.08 -13.58
CA TYR A 31 0.04 -6.25 -14.19
C TYR A 31 1.00 -6.98 -13.24
N ILE A 32 1.06 -6.56 -11.98
CA ILE A 32 1.96 -7.14 -10.96
C ILE A 32 1.09 -7.75 -9.86
N HIS A 33 1.15 -9.07 -9.69
CA HIS A 33 0.40 -9.76 -8.65
C HIS A 33 1.02 -9.51 -7.26
N GLN A 34 0.17 -9.22 -6.27
CA GLN A 34 0.56 -8.96 -4.88
C GLN A 34 1.30 -10.16 -4.29
N GLY A 35 0.67 -11.34 -4.34
CA GLY A 35 1.23 -12.62 -3.90
C GLY A 35 2.26 -13.23 -4.86
N GLY A 36 2.67 -12.54 -5.93
CA GLY A 36 3.68 -13.02 -6.87
C GLY A 36 3.36 -14.39 -7.47
N ALA A 37 4.19 -15.40 -7.15
CA ALA A 37 4.06 -16.75 -7.69
C ALA A 37 2.82 -17.50 -7.19
N SER A 38 2.19 -17.09 -6.09
CA SER A 38 1.01 -17.76 -5.52
C SER A 38 -0.18 -17.75 -6.49
N TYR A 39 -0.25 -16.77 -7.41
CA TYR A 39 -1.21 -16.76 -8.54
C TYR A 39 -1.05 -17.96 -9.50
N LEU A 40 0.15 -18.54 -9.62
CA LEU A 40 0.38 -19.73 -10.46
C LEU A 40 -0.16 -21.00 -9.80
N VAL A 41 -0.20 -21.03 -8.47
CA VAL A 41 -0.79 -22.13 -7.68
C VAL A 41 -2.30 -22.04 -7.70
N ASN A 42 -2.86 -20.85 -7.50
CA ASN A 42 -4.29 -20.60 -7.54
C ASN A 42 -4.61 -19.33 -8.32
N LYS A 43 -5.24 -19.50 -9.49
CA LYS A 43 -5.61 -18.37 -10.38
C LYS A 43 -6.63 -17.40 -9.78
N LYS A 44 -7.27 -17.77 -8.67
CA LYS A 44 -8.14 -16.86 -7.90
C LYS A 44 -7.36 -15.90 -7.01
N TRP A 45 -6.10 -16.19 -6.72
CA TRP A 45 -5.23 -15.32 -5.93
C TRP A 45 -4.57 -14.30 -6.86
N ASN A 46 -5.40 -13.39 -7.39
CA ASN A 46 -5.05 -12.50 -8.48
C ASN A 46 -5.05 -11.02 -8.06
N VAL A 47 -5.10 -10.72 -6.76
CA VAL A 47 -4.90 -9.35 -6.24
C VAL A 47 -3.64 -8.77 -6.86
N THR A 48 -3.74 -7.58 -7.42
CA THR A 48 -2.59 -6.86 -8.00
C THR A 48 -2.13 -5.78 -7.03
N ARG A 49 -0.88 -5.37 -7.22
CA ARG A 49 -0.26 -4.24 -6.53
C ARG A 49 -1.09 -2.96 -6.70
N TYR A 50 -1.81 -2.82 -7.83
CA TYR A 50 -2.69 -1.68 -8.05
C TYR A 50 -3.85 -1.64 -7.06
N GLU A 51 -4.59 -2.74 -6.88
CA GLU A 51 -5.71 -2.73 -5.92
C GLU A 51 -5.20 -2.53 -4.48
N HIS A 52 -4.03 -3.08 -4.17
CA HIS A 52 -3.39 -2.88 -2.87
C HIS A 52 -2.97 -1.42 -2.64
N SER A 53 -2.25 -0.78 -3.57
CA SER A 53 -1.85 0.63 -3.45
C SER A 53 -3.04 1.58 -3.33
N ILE A 54 -4.12 1.35 -4.09
CA ILE A 54 -5.37 2.09 -3.93
C ILE A 54 -5.97 1.85 -2.55
N GLY A 55 -5.97 0.60 -2.09
CA GLY A 55 -6.44 0.22 -0.77
C GLY A 55 -5.73 0.92 0.38
N VAL A 56 -4.39 0.92 0.36
CA VAL A 56 -3.55 1.61 1.35
C VAL A 56 -3.85 3.11 1.38
N MET A 57 -3.90 3.76 0.22
CA MET A 57 -4.27 5.18 0.11
C MET A 57 -5.64 5.46 0.72
N LEU A 58 -6.65 4.62 0.45
CA LEU A 58 -8.00 4.79 1.00
C LEU A 58 -8.07 4.52 2.50
N LEU A 59 -7.30 3.56 3.02
CA LEU A 59 -7.23 3.29 4.45
C LEU A 59 -6.59 4.46 5.20
N ILE A 60 -5.47 5.00 4.71
CA ILE A 60 -4.84 6.20 5.28
C ILE A 60 -5.85 7.35 5.32
N ARG A 61 -6.59 7.58 4.23
CA ARG A 61 -7.67 8.58 4.19
C ARG A 61 -8.74 8.34 5.25
N LYS A 62 -9.23 7.10 5.36
CA LYS A 62 -10.26 6.71 6.34
C LYS A 62 -9.80 6.95 7.77
N LEU A 63 -8.50 6.80 8.03
CA LEU A 63 -7.86 7.03 9.33
C LEU A 63 -7.50 8.51 9.59
N GLY A 64 -7.79 9.41 8.65
CA GLY A 64 -7.54 10.84 8.80
C GLY A 64 -6.12 11.28 8.44
N GLY A 65 -5.36 10.46 7.72
CA GLY A 65 -4.04 10.82 7.22
C GLY A 65 -4.07 11.97 6.21
N SER A 66 -2.97 12.71 6.12
CA SER A 66 -2.88 13.86 5.23
C SER A 66 -2.87 13.46 3.75
N VAL A 67 -2.98 14.42 2.84
CA VAL A 67 -2.92 14.13 1.39
C VAL A 67 -1.53 13.66 1.01
N GLU A 68 -0.49 14.21 1.62
CA GLU A 68 0.90 13.79 1.50
C GLU A 68 1.10 12.32 1.89
N GLU A 69 0.52 11.91 3.03
CA GLU A 69 0.57 10.52 3.48
C GLU A 69 -0.22 9.59 2.55
N GLN A 70 -1.34 10.05 2.02
CA GLN A 70 -2.10 9.33 0.99
C GLN A 70 -1.30 9.18 -0.31
N ILE A 71 -0.55 10.21 -0.73
CA ILE A 71 0.35 10.14 -1.90
C ILE A 71 1.45 9.11 -1.64
N ALA A 72 2.09 9.16 -0.47
CA ALA A 72 3.11 8.19 -0.08
C ALA A 72 2.53 6.76 -0.09
N GLY A 73 1.34 6.57 0.50
CA GLY A 73 0.66 5.28 0.50
C GLY A 73 0.22 4.79 -0.88
N LEU A 74 -0.13 5.69 -1.80
CA LEU A 74 -0.40 5.31 -3.18
C LEU A 74 0.86 4.84 -3.93
N LEU A 75 2.02 5.45 -3.63
CA LEU A 75 3.27 5.24 -4.36
C LEU A 75 4.22 4.23 -3.71
N HIS A 76 3.95 3.79 -2.47
CA HIS A 76 4.85 2.92 -1.70
C HIS A 76 5.23 1.63 -2.44
N ASP A 77 4.31 1.08 -3.23
CA ASP A 77 4.56 -0.17 -3.95
C ASP A 77 5.14 0.03 -5.35
N VAL A 78 5.06 1.26 -5.89
CA VAL A 78 5.81 1.67 -7.08
C VAL A 78 7.31 1.65 -6.77
N SER A 79 7.69 2.09 -5.57
CA SER A 79 9.08 2.02 -5.08
C SER A 79 9.58 0.61 -4.89
N HIS A 80 8.78 -0.28 -4.30
CA HIS A 80 9.23 -1.63 -4.01
C HIS A 80 9.23 -2.51 -5.26
N THR A 81 8.11 -2.70 -5.97
CA THR A 81 8.00 -3.82 -6.92
C THR A 81 8.72 -3.65 -8.25
N SER A 82 8.76 -2.43 -8.76
CA SER A 82 9.23 -2.21 -10.13
C SER A 82 10.73 -1.98 -10.19
N PHE A 83 11.30 -1.50 -9.09
CA PHE A 83 12.65 -0.97 -9.07
C PHE A 83 13.57 -1.85 -8.24
N SER A 84 13.15 -2.37 -7.08
CA SER A 84 13.98 -3.32 -6.33
C SER A 84 14.23 -4.62 -7.13
N HIS A 85 13.19 -5.24 -7.70
CA HIS A 85 13.35 -6.48 -8.47
C HIS A 85 14.15 -6.32 -9.78
N VAL A 86 14.00 -5.20 -10.49
CA VAL A 86 14.81 -4.93 -11.70
C VAL A 86 16.26 -4.69 -11.29
N VAL A 87 16.51 -3.94 -10.23
CA VAL A 87 17.87 -3.70 -9.73
C VAL A 87 18.52 -4.99 -9.22
N ASP A 88 17.80 -5.82 -8.47
CA ASP A 88 18.27 -7.12 -7.99
C ASP A 88 18.65 -8.04 -9.15
N LEU A 89 17.81 -8.10 -10.20
CA LEU A 89 18.03 -8.91 -11.38
C LEU A 89 19.24 -8.44 -12.19
N VAL A 90 19.41 -7.13 -12.35
CA VAL A 90 20.47 -6.53 -13.17
C VAL A 90 21.80 -6.54 -12.42
N PHE A 91 21.81 -6.31 -11.11
CA PHE A 91 23.05 -6.01 -10.40
C PHE A 91 23.61 -7.11 -9.50
N LYS A 92 22.85 -8.15 -9.08
CA LYS A 92 23.34 -9.25 -8.22
C LYS A 92 24.28 -8.81 -7.08
N ASN A 93 24.15 -7.57 -6.61
CA ASN A 93 25.08 -6.93 -5.67
C ASN A 93 24.23 -6.31 -4.56
N ASN A 94 24.46 -6.75 -3.33
CA ASN A 94 23.73 -6.33 -2.13
C ASN A 94 24.19 -4.95 -1.60
N ASN A 95 24.55 -4.01 -2.48
CA ASN A 95 24.98 -2.67 -2.05
C ASN A 95 23.75 -1.76 -1.97
N GLU A 96 23.26 -1.55 -0.75
CA GLU A 96 22.07 -0.74 -0.41
C GLU A 96 22.08 0.65 -1.08
N ASP A 97 23.24 1.34 -1.08
CA ASP A 97 23.42 2.65 -1.73
C ASP A 97 23.09 2.67 -3.23
N TYR A 98 23.27 1.55 -3.93
CA TYR A 98 23.05 1.46 -5.38
C TYR A 98 21.56 1.29 -5.71
N HIS A 99 20.82 0.58 -4.85
CA HIS A 99 19.37 0.43 -4.97
C HIS A 99 18.66 1.78 -4.79
N GLU A 100 19.08 2.55 -3.78
CA GLU A 100 18.51 3.87 -3.51
C GLU A 100 18.79 4.87 -4.66
N LYS A 101 20.00 4.82 -5.23
CA LYS A 101 20.36 5.70 -6.36
C LYS A 101 19.54 5.40 -7.62
N ILE A 102 19.40 4.12 -8.00
CA ILE A 102 18.61 3.75 -9.19
C ILE A 102 17.12 4.03 -8.96
N TYR A 103 16.63 3.76 -7.75
CA TYR A 103 15.27 4.12 -7.37
C TYR A 103 15.00 5.62 -7.57
N ASN A 104 15.89 6.48 -7.06
CA ASN A 104 15.79 7.92 -7.24
C ASN A 104 15.87 8.33 -8.72
N GLU A 105 16.81 7.79 -9.51
CA GLU A 105 16.90 8.06 -10.94
C GLU A 105 15.61 7.68 -11.68
N MET A 106 15.01 6.52 -11.37
CA MET A 106 13.78 6.07 -12.01
C MET A 106 12.54 6.88 -11.61
N ILE A 107 12.45 7.33 -10.35
CA ILE A 107 11.39 8.28 -9.93
C ILE A 107 11.57 9.62 -10.63
N ILE A 108 12.80 10.15 -10.68
CA ILE A 108 13.12 11.44 -11.33
C ILE A 108 12.77 11.40 -12.83
N GLU A 109 13.04 10.29 -13.51
CA GLU A 109 12.74 10.11 -14.93
C GLU A 109 11.26 9.79 -15.23
N SER A 110 10.48 9.51 -14.19
CA SER A 110 9.04 9.26 -14.33
C SER A 110 8.22 10.56 -14.40
N GLU A 111 6.91 10.41 -14.61
CA GLU A 111 5.96 11.53 -14.55
C GLU A 111 5.64 11.99 -13.11
N ILE A 112 6.06 11.24 -12.08
CA ILE A 112 5.71 11.51 -10.67
C ILE A 112 6.17 12.91 -10.23
N PRO A 113 7.45 13.33 -10.40
CA PRO A 113 7.88 14.66 -9.96
C PRO A 113 7.10 15.78 -10.67
N HIS A 114 6.79 15.60 -11.95
CA HIS A 114 6.03 16.59 -12.73
C HIS A 114 4.59 16.71 -12.24
N ILE A 115 3.92 15.58 -11.99
CA ILE A 115 2.55 15.56 -11.45
C ILE A 115 2.55 16.21 -10.06
N LEU A 116 3.46 15.84 -9.18
CA LEU A 116 3.52 16.40 -7.82
C LEU A 116 3.76 17.92 -7.83
N ALA A 117 4.72 18.38 -8.64
CA ALA A 117 5.05 19.81 -8.75
C ALA A 117 3.87 20.65 -9.26
N LYS A 118 2.99 20.11 -10.10
CA LYS A 118 1.77 20.79 -10.57
C LYS A 118 0.80 21.14 -9.43
N TYR A 119 0.86 20.41 -8.32
CA TYR A 119 0.02 20.60 -7.14
C TYR A 119 0.82 21.09 -5.93
N ASP A 120 2.00 21.68 -6.15
CA ASP A 120 2.87 22.23 -5.12
C ASP A 120 3.40 21.18 -4.11
N TYR A 121 3.57 19.92 -4.56
CA TYR A 121 4.25 18.87 -3.79
C TYR A 121 5.64 18.56 -4.33
N HIS A 122 6.55 18.17 -3.43
CA HIS A 122 7.92 17.80 -3.75
C HIS A 122 8.15 16.31 -3.50
N TYR A 123 8.56 15.57 -4.54
CA TYR A 123 8.68 14.11 -4.45
C TYR A 123 9.72 13.65 -3.43
N ASP A 124 10.80 14.42 -3.25
CA ASP A 124 11.87 14.18 -2.29
C ASP A 124 11.37 14.31 -0.85
N GLU A 125 10.52 15.30 -0.56
CA GLU A 125 9.90 15.43 0.76
C GLU A 125 8.97 14.25 1.07
N LEU A 126 8.26 13.74 0.06
CA LEU A 126 7.25 12.70 0.23
C LEU A 126 7.83 11.28 0.24
N LEU A 127 8.84 11.01 -0.59
CA LEU A 127 9.29 9.64 -0.89
C LEU A 127 10.70 9.32 -0.39
N SER A 128 11.54 10.33 -0.07
CA SER A 128 12.90 10.05 0.41
C SER A 128 12.94 9.49 1.84
N ASN A 129 11.90 9.69 2.63
CA ASN A 129 11.79 9.10 3.96
C ASN A 129 10.36 8.58 4.22
N MET A 130 10.10 7.33 3.85
CA MET A 130 8.78 6.72 4.08
C MET A 130 8.44 6.52 5.56
N SER A 131 9.45 6.43 6.44
CA SER A 131 9.24 6.23 7.88
C SER A 131 8.59 7.43 8.60
N GLN A 132 8.52 8.60 7.94
CA GLN A 132 7.80 9.75 8.48
C GLN A 132 6.28 9.53 8.48
N TRP A 133 5.79 8.64 7.61
CA TRP A 133 4.37 8.33 7.41
C TRP A 133 3.93 7.22 8.34
N LYS A 134 3.56 7.60 9.56
CA LYS A 134 3.29 6.64 10.63
C LYS A 134 2.07 5.75 10.38
N LEU A 135 1.09 6.20 9.61
CA LEU A 135 -0.06 5.37 9.23
C LEU A 135 0.32 4.40 8.11
N LEU A 136 1.23 4.78 7.22
CA LEU A 136 1.63 3.97 6.07
C LEU A 136 2.39 2.70 6.51
N GLU A 137 3.49 2.88 7.23
CA GLU A 137 4.40 1.78 7.58
C GLU A 137 4.90 1.90 9.02
N GLN A 138 4.93 0.75 9.71
CA GLN A 138 5.50 0.61 11.05
C GLN A 138 6.23 -0.72 11.19
N PRO A 139 7.33 -0.78 11.98
CA PRO A 139 7.95 -2.03 12.35
C PRO A 139 6.95 -2.98 13.02
N ALA A 140 7.01 -4.27 12.69
CA ALA A 140 6.24 -5.27 13.42
C ALA A 140 6.65 -5.25 14.92
N PRO A 141 5.68 -5.38 15.86
CA PRO A 141 4.30 -5.83 15.67
C PRO A 141 3.25 -4.72 15.44
N GLU A 142 3.65 -3.45 15.33
CA GLU A 142 2.71 -2.31 15.26
C GLU A 142 1.86 -2.32 13.99
N LEU A 143 0.60 -1.90 14.06
CA LEU A 143 -0.28 -1.83 12.89
C LEU A 143 0.14 -0.70 11.94
N CYS A 144 0.02 -0.96 10.64
CA CYS A 144 0.18 0.03 9.58
C CYS A 144 -0.78 -0.26 8.43
N ALA A 145 -1.07 0.74 7.59
CA ALA A 145 -2.05 0.66 6.52
C ALA A 145 -1.66 -0.36 5.45
N ASP A 146 -0.37 -0.48 5.12
CA ASP A 146 0.16 -1.53 4.24
C ASP A 146 -0.23 -2.93 4.76
N ARG A 147 0.15 -3.23 6.02
CA ARG A 147 -0.11 -4.53 6.65
C ARG A 147 -1.59 -4.85 6.78
N ILE A 148 -2.38 -3.85 7.16
CA ILE A 148 -3.83 -4.03 7.26
C ILE A 148 -4.40 -4.32 5.88
N ASP A 149 -4.03 -3.58 4.84
CA ASP A 149 -4.60 -3.76 3.52
C ASP A 149 -4.29 -5.14 2.95
N TYR A 150 -3.02 -5.52 2.83
CA TYR A 150 -2.72 -6.81 2.20
C TYR A 150 -3.32 -7.96 3.00
N THR A 151 -3.38 -7.86 4.33
CA THR A 151 -3.99 -8.91 5.18
C THR A 151 -5.47 -9.04 4.89
N LEU A 152 -6.23 -7.94 4.92
CA LEU A 152 -7.67 -8.00 4.67
C LEU A 152 -7.98 -8.36 3.22
N ARG A 153 -7.22 -7.79 2.27
CA ARG A 153 -7.44 -7.96 0.83
C ARG A 153 -7.14 -9.35 0.36
N ASP A 154 -6.00 -9.90 0.74
CA ASP A 154 -5.61 -11.26 0.36
C ASP A 154 -6.54 -12.27 1.04
N MET A 155 -6.78 -12.13 2.35
CA MET A 155 -7.63 -13.09 3.07
C MET A 155 -9.08 -13.07 2.59
N TYR A 156 -9.57 -11.91 2.15
CA TYR A 156 -10.88 -11.82 1.51
C TYR A 156 -10.89 -12.49 0.14
N GLU A 157 -9.93 -12.17 -0.73
CA GLU A 157 -9.86 -12.74 -2.08
C GLU A 157 -9.65 -14.26 -2.05
N TYR A 158 -8.92 -14.74 -1.05
CA TYR A 158 -8.61 -16.16 -0.86
C TYR A 158 -9.81 -16.91 -0.24
N GLY A 159 -10.86 -16.19 0.19
CA GLY A 159 -12.08 -16.76 0.76
C GLY A 159 -11.94 -17.18 2.22
N HIS A 160 -10.91 -16.70 2.93
CA HIS A 160 -10.68 -16.99 4.34
C HIS A 160 -11.47 -16.08 5.28
N ILE A 161 -11.78 -14.85 4.85
CA ILE A 161 -12.62 -13.91 5.60
C ILE A 161 -13.75 -13.36 4.72
N SER A 162 -14.83 -12.89 5.34
CA SER A 162 -15.90 -12.17 4.66
C SER A 162 -15.69 -10.65 4.72
N LEU A 163 -16.34 -9.89 3.81
CA LEU A 163 -16.37 -8.41 3.92
C LEU A 163 -16.91 -7.94 5.26
N ARG A 164 -17.85 -8.68 5.86
CA ARG A 164 -18.36 -8.37 7.19
C ARG A 164 -17.27 -8.46 8.25
N ASN A 165 -16.39 -9.47 8.18
CA ASN A 165 -15.27 -9.56 9.11
C ASN A 165 -14.30 -8.39 8.93
N ALA A 166 -13.95 -8.07 7.67
CA ALA A 166 -13.08 -6.93 7.38
C ALA A 166 -13.67 -5.61 7.89
N HIS A 167 -14.95 -5.33 7.63
CA HIS A 167 -15.59 -4.10 8.11
C HIS A 167 -15.68 -4.03 9.63
N ASN A 168 -16.02 -5.13 10.31
CA ASN A 168 -16.03 -5.17 11.77
C ASN A 168 -14.65 -4.77 12.34
N PHE A 169 -13.57 -5.35 11.81
CA PHE A 169 -12.22 -4.99 12.23
C PHE A 169 -11.91 -3.50 11.96
N LEU A 170 -12.27 -3.00 10.77
CA LEU A 170 -12.03 -1.61 10.38
C LEU A 170 -12.79 -0.60 11.27
N ASP A 171 -13.96 -0.98 11.80
CA ASP A 171 -14.76 -0.13 12.70
C ASP A 171 -14.12 0.05 14.08
N HIS A 172 -13.20 -0.84 14.45
CA HIS A 172 -12.46 -0.81 15.72
C HIS A 172 -11.07 -0.15 15.61
N LEU A 173 -10.68 0.31 14.42
CA LEU A 173 -9.43 1.05 14.23
C LEU A 173 -9.54 2.47 14.78
N ILE A 174 -8.56 2.84 15.59
CA ILE A 174 -8.41 4.20 16.12
C ILE A 174 -6.99 4.71 15.85
N VAL A 175 -6.83 6.03 15.78
CA VAL A 175 -5.52 6.67 15.62
C VAL A 175 -5.17 7.45 16.89
N VAL A 176 -4.00 7.18 17.47
CA VAL A 176 -3.45 7.90 18.63
C VAL A 176 -2.02 8.30 18.29
N ASP A 177 -1.70 9.59 18.36
CA ASP A 177 -0.38 10.16 18.04
C ASP A 177 0.19 9.75 16.66
N GLY A 178 -0.73 9.59 15.69
CA GLY A 178 -0.44 9.18 14.32
C GLY A 178 -0.19 7.68 14.14
N GLN A 179 -0.38 6.87 15.17
CA GLN A 179 -0.25 5.41 15.12
C GLN A 179 -1.60 4.73 15.20
N ILE A 180 -1.70 3.56 14.56
CA ILE A 180 -2.95 2.80 14.44
C ILE A 180 -3.05 1.82 15.62
N TYR A 181 -4.18 1.84 16.31
CA TYR A 181 -4.52 0.91 17.38
C TYR A 181 -5.92 0.34 17.19
N LEU A 182 -6.26 -0.64 18.02
CA LEU A 182 -7.60 -1.18 18.15
C LEU A 182 -8.17 -0.83 19.52
N ASP A 183 -9.43 -0.42 19.55
CA ASP A 183 -10.15 -0.18 20.80
C ASP A 183 -10.77 -1.46 21.40
N ASN A 184 -10.60 -2.60 20.73
CA ASN A 184 -11.16 -3.89 21.09
C ASN A 184 -10.12 -5.02 20.99
N ILE A 185 -9.88 -5.70 22.12
CA ILE A 185 -8.91 -6.80 22.21
C ILE A 185 -9.26 -8.01 21.34
N ASN A 186 -10.55 -8.33 21.19
CA ASN A 186 -10.98 -9.49 20.39
C ASN A 186 -10.67 -9.27 18.91
N GLU A 187 -10.76 -8.02 18.43
CA GLU A 187 -10.40 -7.68 17.06
C GLU A 187 -8.88 -7.69 16.86
N ALA A 188 -8.11 -7.35 17.89
CA ALA A 188 -6.65 -7.48 17.86
C ALA A 188 -6.22 -8.94 17.74
N GLU A 189 -6.79 -9.82 18.55
CA GLU A 189 -6.53 -11.27 18.46
C GLU A 189 -6.97 -11.84 17.10
N TRP A 190 -8.16 -11.44 16.62
CA TRP A 190 -8.66 -11.86 15.32
C TRP A 190 -7.73 -11.45 14.17
N PHE A 191 -7.21 -10.22 14.19
CA PHE A 191 -6.31 -9.74 13.15
C PHE A 191 -4.98 -10.47 13.18
N VAL A 192 -4.40 -10.71 14.36
CA VAL A 192 -3.17 -11.50 14.52
C VAL A 192 -3.35 -12.90 13.96
N ASP A 193 -4.44 -13.60 14.31
CA ASP A 193 -4.76 -14.92 13.77
C ASP A 193 -4.92 -14.91 12.25
N THR A 194 -5.57 -13.86 11.73
CA THR A 194 -5.81 -13.69 10.28
C THR A 194 -4.50 -13.42 9.54
N TYR A 195 -3.65 -12.56 10.09
CA TYR A 195 -2.33 -12.22 9.56
C TYR A 195 -1.43 -13.46 9.46
N TYR A 196 -1.29 -14.22 10.55
CA TYR A 196 -0.47 -15.43 10.56
C TYR A 196 -1.01 -16.53 9.64
N LYS A 197 -2.34 -16.65 9.48
CA LYS A 197 -2.91 -17.56 8.49
C LYS A 197 -2.46 -17.17 7.07
N GLY A 198 -2.52 -15.89 6.73
CA GLY A 198 -2.07 -15.38 5.43
C GLY A 198 -0.61 -15.73 5.12
N LEU A 199 0.28 -15.63 6.11
CA LEU A 199 1.70 -15.99 5.97
C LEU A 199 1.95 -17.49 5.72
N VAL A 200 1.08 -18.36 6.22
CA VAL A 200 1.23 -19.83 6.12
C VAL A 200 0.54 -20.37 4.86
N THR A 201 -0.44 -19.66 4.32
CA THR A 201 -1.19 -20.07 3.12
C THR A 201 -0.65 -19.50 1.80
N GLY A 202 0.25 -18.51 1.87
CA GLY A 202 0.86 -17.83 0.71
C GLY A 202 1.94 -18.62 -0.02
#